data_AF-A0A435B2V2-F1
#
_entry.id   AF-A0A435B2V2-F1
#
_cell.length_a   1.000
_cell.length_b   1.000
_cell.length_c   1.000
_cell.angle_alpha   90.00
_cell.angle_beta   90.00
_cell.angle_gamma   90.00
#
_symmetry.space_group_name_H-M   'P 1'
#
loop_
_entity.id
_entity.type
_entity.pdbx_description
1 polymer ?
#
loop_
_entity_poly.entity_id
_entity_poly.type
_entity_poly.pdbx_seq_one_letter_code
_entity_poly.pdbx_strand_id
1 'polypeptide(L)'
;MPNKMLIDASHQEETRVVVIRGNRIEEFDFESQDKKQLKGNIYLARVTRVEPSLQAAFVEYGGNRHGFLAFSEIHPDYYQIPVADRQALLRAEAQEAEDEDDEDGDGEEHQARDRGRRGRRRGGKNRDRGEHKREASAAGSEEPGDSAAEVASGEAAGDRG
;
A
#
# COMPACT_ATOMS: atom_id res chain seq x y z
N MET A 1 6.45 -27.86 12.37
CA MET A 1 7.03 -28.36 11.11
C MET A 1 7.83 -27.23 10.49
N PRO A 2 9.06 -27.46 10.01
CA PRO A 2 9.87 -26.43 9.38
C PRO A 2 9.30 -26.05 8.01
N ASN A 3 9.47 -24.78 7.64
CA ASN A 3 9.22 -24.31 6.28
C ASN A 3 10.40 -24.75 5.40
N LYS A 4 10.13 -25.26 4.19
CA LYS A 4 11.16 -25.63 3.22
C LYS A 4 10.98 -24.78 1.96
N MET A 5 12.09 -24.34 1.39
CA MET A 5 12.12 -23.66 0.09
C MET A 5 12.66 -24.64 -0.95
N LEU A 6 11.90 -24.86 -2.03
CA LEU A 6 12.25 -25.70 -3.17
C LEU A 6 12.51 -24.81 -4.39
N ILE A 7 13.61 -25.05 -5.10
CA ILE A 7 14.00 -24.29 -6.29
C ILE A 7 14.16 -25.28 -7.44
N ASP A 8 13.42 -25.08 -8.53
CA ASP A 8 13.55 -25.84 -9.77
C ASP A 8 14.07 -24.92 -10.88
N ALA A 9 15.25 -25.27 -11.39
CA ALA A 9 15.94 -24.58 -12.49
C ALA A 9 16.28 -25.56 -13.63
N SER A 10 15.50 -26.64 -13.77
CA SER A 10 15.72 -27.67 -14.80
C SER A 10 15.42 -27.17 -16.22
N HIS A 11 14.48 -26.22 -16.33
CA HIS A 11 14.11 -25.56 -17.57
C HIS A 11 14.88 -24.24 -17.65
N GLN A 12 15.48 -23.94 -18.80
CA GLN A 12 16.28 -22.71 -18.94
C GLN A 12 15.40 -21.47 -19.14
N GLU A 13 14.20 -21.69 -19.67
CA GLU A 13 13.18 -20.68 -19.92
C GLU A 13 12.53 -20.12 -18.65
N GLU A 14 12.53 -20.89 -17.55
CA GLU A 14 11.86 -20.52 -16.29
C GLU A 14 12.56 -21.10 -15.06
N THR A 15 12.64 -20.32 -13.99
CA THR A 15 13.04 -20.79 -12.65
C THR A 15 11.84 -20.70 -11.73
N ARG A 16 11.55 -21.75 -10.95
CA ARG A 16 10.39 -21.82 -10.05
C ARG A 16 10.86 -21.94 -8.61
N VAL A 17 10.28 -21.15 -7.71
CA VAL A 17 10.58 -21.18 -6.28
C VAL A 17 9.28 -21.43 -5.51
N VAL A 18 9.31 -22.40 -4.59
CA VAL A 18 8.14 -22.80 -3.79
C VAL A 18 8.51 -22.86 -2.33
N VAL A 19 7.75 -22.16 -1.48
CA VAL A 19 7.85 -22.30 -0.02
C VAL A 19 6.73 -23.23 0.45
N ILE A 20 7.10 -24.33 1.09
CA ILE A 20 6.17 -25.34 1.60
C ILE A 20 6.24 -25.43 3.13
N ARG A 21 5.08 -25.69 3.74
CA ARG A 21 4.96 -26.04 5.17
C ARG A 21 4.27 -27.40 5.28
N GLY A 22 5.05 -28.42 5.64
CA GLY A 22 4.57 -29.81 5.60
C GLY A 22 4.31 -30.23 4.15
N ASN A 23 3.03 -30.46 3.81
CA ASN A 23 2.57 -30.83 2.45
C ASN A 23 1.75 -29.72 1.76
N ARG A 24 1.70 -28.52 2.35
CA ARG A 24 0.97 -27.38 1.80
C ARG A 24 1.94 -26.36 1.20
N ILE A 25 1.60 -25.84 0.03
CA ILE A 25 2.27 -24.70 -0.60
C ILE A 25 1.77 -23.42 0.10
N GLU A 26 2.70 -22.64 0.61
CA GLU A 26 2.43 -21.31 1.18
C GLU A 26 2.65 -20.23 0.13
N GLU A 27 3.77 -20.29 -0.60
CA GLU A 27 4.15 -19.32 -1.62
C GLU A 27 4.71 -20.03 -2.86
N PHE A 28 4.42 -19.49 -4.03
CA PHE A 28 4.90 -19.96 -5.32
C PHE A 28 5.25 -18.74 -6.18
N ASP A 29 6.48 -18.69 -6.68
CA ASP A 29 6.96 -17.67 -7.60
C ASP A 29 7.68 -18.33 -8.78
N PHE A 30 7.67 -17.67 -9.93
CA PHE A 30 8.44 -18.10 -11.09
C PHE A 30 9.02 -16.91 -11.84
N GLU A 31 10.27 -17.06 -12.28
CA GLU A 31 10.96 -16.07 -13.09
C GLU A 31 11.14 -16.62 -14.50
N SER A 32 10.73 -15.85 -15.51
CA SER A 32 10.96 -16.17 -16.92
C SER A 32 12.21 -15.47 -17.45
N GLN A 33 12.97 -16.15 -18.31
CA GLN A 33 14.19 -15.62 -18.90
C GLN A 33 13.94 -14.38 -19.79
N ASP A 34 12.76 -14.28 -20.41
CA ASP A 34 12.46 -13.27 -21.41
C ASP A 34 12.23 -11.86 -20.82
N LYS A 35 11.90 -11.76 -19.54
CA LYS A 35 11.58 -10.49 -18.89
C LYS A 35 12.26 -10.37 -17.52
N LYS A 36 13.52 -9.92 -17.56
CA LYS A 36 14.25 -9.58 -16.33
C LYS A 36 13.60 -8.38 -15.65
N GLN A 37 13.19 -8.56 -14.41
CA GLN A 37 12.71 -7.48 -13.57
C GLN A 37 13.88 -6.58 -13.17
N LEU A 38 13.85 -5.32 -13.60
CA LEU A 38 14.86 -4.32 -13.23
C LEU A 38 14.49 -3.55 -11.96
N LYS A 39 13.25 -3.68 -11.49
CA LYS A 39 12.73 -3.00 -10.31
C LYS A 39 13.39 -3.59 -9.05
N GLY A 40 13.94 -2.72 -8.20
CA GLY A 40 14.62 -3.12 -6.96
C GLY A 40 16.12 -3.38 -7.14
N ASN A 41 16.62 -3.37 -8.37
CA ASN A 41 18.06 -3.54 -8.61
C ASN A 41 18.85 -2.32 -8.13
N ILE A 42 20.04 -2.58 -7.59
CA ILE A 42 20.97 -1.56 -7.11
C ILE A 42 22.16 -1.49 -8.06
N TYR A 43 22.50 -0.29 -8.50
CA TYR A 43 23.60 -0.05 -9.44
C TYR A 43 24.56 0.98 -8.88
N LEU A 44 25.86 0.78 -9.15
CA LEU A 44 26.82 1.89 -9.12
C LEU A 44 26.67 2.66 -10.44
N ALA A 45 26.14 3.87 -10.36
CA ALA A 45 25.84 4.70 -11.52
C ALA A 45 26.68 5.99 -11.54
N ARG A 46 26.76 6.62 -12.72
CA ARG A 46 27.41 7.92 -12.90
C ARG A 46 26.37 8.98 -13.28
N VAL A 47 26.43 10.15 -12.65
CA VAL A 47 25.62 11.31 -13.04
C VAL A 47 26.11 11.84 -14.39
N THR A 48 25.21 11.91 -15.38
CA THR A 48 25.53 12.40 -16.72
C THR A 48 25.29 13.90 -16.85
N ARG A 49 24.18 14.39 -16.28
CA ARG A 49 23.83 15.81 -16.24
C ARG A 49 22.88 16.10 -15.08
N VAL A 50 22.89 17.35 -14.63
CA VAL A 50 21.95 17.88 -13.62
C VAL A 50 21.01 18.84 -14.33
N GLU A 51 19.71 18.69 -14.09
CA GLU A 51 18.64 19.52 -14.66
C GLU A 51 17.95 20.32 -13.55
N PRO A 52 18.37 21.57 -13.29
CA PRO A 52 17.82 22.40 -12.22
C PRO A 52 16.32 22.64 -12.38
N SER A 53 15.85 22.80 -13.63
CA SER A 53 14.43 23.02 -13.95
C SER A 53 13.54 21.87 -13.51
N LEU A 54 14.06 20.64 -13.53
CA LEU A 54 13.34 19.45 -13.09
C LEU A 54 13.64 19.09 -11.63
N GLN A 55 14.54 19.83 -10.98
CA GLN A 55 15.14 19.47 -9.68
C GLN A 55 15.54 17.98 -9.66
N ALA A 56 16.31 17.58 -10.68
CA ALA A 56 16.66 16.17 -10.89
C ALA A 56 18.03 16.02 -11.57
N ALA A 57 18.58 14.81 -11.51
CA ALA A 57 19.77 14.41 -12.22
C ALA A 57 19.45 13.21 -13.14
N PHE A 58 20.11 13.17 -14.30
CA PHE A 58 20.11 11.99 -15.14
C PHE A 58 21.34 11.14 -14.84
N VAL A 59 21.14 9.83 -14.70
CA VAL A 59 22.18 8.88 -14.33
C VAL A 59 22.37 7.80 -15.40
N GLU A 60 23.60 7.41 -15.64
CA GLU A 60 23.98 6.27 -16.46
C GLU A 60 24.27 5.08 -15.54
N TYR A 61 23.40 4.07 -15.60
CA TYR A 61 23.47 2.85 -14.79
C TYR A 61 23.69 1.58 -15.65
N GLY A 62 24.02 1.74 -16.94
CA GLY A 62 24.22 0.64 -17.88
C GLY A 62 22.95 0.17 -18.63
N GLY A 63 21.82 0.83 -18.45
CA GLY A 63 20.59 0.58 -19.21
C GLY A 63 20.55 1.29 -20.57
N ASN A 64 19.58 0.91 -21.41
CA ASN A 64 19.37 1.51 -22.74
C ASN A 64 18.97 3.00 -22.71
N ARG A 65 18.51 3.50 -21.56
CA ARG A 65 18.14 4.90 -21.33
C ARG A 65 18.74 5.37 -20.01
N HIS A 66 19.02 6.65 -19.91
CA HIS A 66 19.41 7.25 -18.64
C HIS A 66 18.29 7.10 -17.60
N GLY A 67 18.69 6.83 -16.37
CA GLY A 67 17.82 6.87 -15.21
C GLY A 67 17.50 8.31 -14.86
N PHE A 68 16.33 8.52 -14.30
CA PHE A 68 15.90 9.78 -13.72
C PHE A 68 16.02 9.65 -12.21
N LEU A 69 16.72 10.59 -11.57
CA LEU A 69 16.90 10.64 -10.13
C LEU A 69 16.44 12.01 -9.64
N ALA A 70 15.31 12.05 -8.93
CA ALA A 70 14.78 13.29 -8.37
C ALA A 70 15.66 13.78 -7.22
N PHE A 71 15.74 15.09 -7.00
CA PHE A 71 16.56 15.67 -5.94
C PHE A 71 16.14 15.18 -4.54
N SER A 72 14.84 15.02 -4.30
CA SER A 72 14.29 14.50 -3.03
C SER A 72 14.65 13.05 -2.74
N GLU A 73 15.11 12.28 -3.73
CA GLU A 73 15.49 10.87 -3.59
C GLU A 73 17.00 10.69 -3.41
N ILE A 74 17.77 11.79 -3.31
CA ILE A 74 19.21 11.75 -3.10
C ILE A 74 19.51 11.80 -1.60
N HIS A 75 20.15 10.76 -1.08
CA HIS A 75 20.56 10.71 0.32
C HIS A 75 21.52 11.87 0.66
N PRO A 76 21.40 12.53 1.84
CA PRO A 76 22.23 13.67 2.23
C PRO A 76 23.74 13.42 2.18
N ASP A 77 24.18 12.16 2.28
CA ASP A 77 25.60 11.77 2.14
C ASP A 77 26.20 12.06 0.76
N TYR A 78 25.37 12.21 -0.27
CA TYR A 78 25.84 12.56 -1.61
C TYR A 78 25.88 14.07 -1.86
N TYR A 79 25.37 14.90 -0.94
CA TYR A 79 25.42 16.35 -1.10
C TYR A 79 26.85 16.87 -1.01
N GLN A 80 27.18 17.90 -1.77
CA GLN A 80 28.48 18.58 -1.65
C GLN A 80 28.35 19.76 -0.67
N ILE A 81 28.18 19.44 0.60
CA ILE A 81 28.05 20.39 1.71
C ILE A 81 29.09 20.12 2.81
N PRO A 82 29.41 21.12 3.66
CA PRO A 82 30.27 20.93 4.82
C PRO A 82 29.80 19.79 5.72
N VAL A 83 30.76 19.11 6.37
CA VAL A 83 30.48 17.94 7.22
C VAL A 83 29.53 18.28 8.38
N ALA A 84 29.66 19.47 8.97
CA ALA A 84 28.78 19.92 10.05
C ALA A 84 27.32 20.00 9.60
N ASP A 85 27.06 20.57 8.43
CA ASP A 85 25.71 20.74 7.88
C ASP A 85 25.12 19.37 7.53
N ARG A 86 25.91 18.46 6.95
CA ARG A 86 25.49 17.09 6.67
C ARG A 86 25.12 16.33 7.93
N GLN A 87 25.93 16.43 8.99
CA GLN A 87 25.64 15.78 10.28
C GLN A 87 24.38 16.33 10.94
N ALA A 88 24.10 17.63 10.77
CA ALA A 88 22.86 18.23 11.25
C ALA A 88 21.64 17.65 10.52
N LEU A 89 21.71 17.50 9.19
CA LEU A 89 20.65 16.90 8.39
C LEU A 89 20.39 15.43 8.77
N LEU A 90 21.43 14.61 8.87
CA LEU A 90 21.30 13.20 9.26
C LEU A 90 20.72 13.03 10.66
N ARG A 91 21.09 13.91 11.60
CA ARG A 91 20.54 13.87 12.96
C ARG A 91 19.06 14.24 12.97
N ALA A 92 18.66 15.23 12.17
CA ALA A 92 17.27 15.63 12.06
C ALA A 92 16.42 14.48 11.48
N GLU A 93 16.88 13.84 10.40
CA GLU A 93 16.20 12.68 9.79
C GLU A 93 16.09 11.50 10.77
N ALA A 94 17.15 11.21 11.54
CA ALA A 94 17.11 10.18 12.57
C ALA A 94 16.13 10.51 13.70
N GLN A 95 16.08 11.76 14.13
CA GLN A 95 15.17 12.20 15.18
C GLN A 95 13.70 12.13 14.71
N GLU A 96 13.41 12.54 13.48
CA GLU A 96 12.06 12.44 12.91
C GLU A 96 11.61 10.98 12.81
N ALA A 97 12.49 10.06 12.42
CA ALA A 97 12.18 8.63 12.39
C ALA A 97 11.93 8.05 13.79
N GLU A 98 12.69 8.48 14.80
CA GLU A 98 12.47 8.09 16.20
C GLU A 98 11.11 8.61 16.74
N ASP A 99 10.78 9.86 16.45
CA ASP A 99 9.51 10.47 16.87
C ASP A 99 8.30 9.79 16.20
N GLU A 100 8.40 9.42 14.91
CA GLU A 100 7.36 8.66 14.19
C GLU A 100 7.12 7.26 14.78
N ASP A 101 8.19 6.53 15.13
CA ASP A 101 8.11 5.20 15.74
C ASP A 101 7.42 5.24 17.13
N ASP A 102 7.65 6.29 17.91
CA ASP A 102 7.03 6.48 19.23
C ASP A 102 5.52 6.80 19.12
N GLU A 103 5.09 7.59 18.13
CA GLU A 103 3.66 7.93 17.91
C GLU A 103 2.81 6.72 17.49
N ASP A 104 3.35 5.82 16.67
CA ASP A 104 2.67 4.59 16.25
C ASP A 104 2.59 3.54 17.38
N GLY A 105 3.54 3.54 18.32
CA GLY A 105 3.58 2.63 19.47
C GLY A 105 2.51 2.91 20.54
N ASP A 106 2.14 4.17 20.76
CA ASP A 106 1.18 4.56 21.81
C ASP A 106 -0.30 4.34 21.41
N GLY A 107 -0.61 4.20 20.12
CA GLY A 107 -1.98 4.00 19.61
C GLY A 107 -2.65 2.68 20.04
N GLU A 108 -1.86 1.65 20.36
CA GLU A 108 -2.37 0.32 20.75
C GLU A 108 -2.71 0.20 22.26
N GLU A 109 -1.99 0.91 23.14
CA GLU A 109 -2.22 0.82 24.59
C GLU A 109 -3.52 1.53 25.04
N HIS A 110 -3.89 2.62 24.37
CA HIS A 110 -5.05 3.42 24.77
C HIS A 110 -6.40 2.74 24.51
N GLN A 111 -6.49 1.85 23.49
CA GLN A 111 -7.75 1.15 23.18
C GLN A 111 -8.02 -0.07 24.10
N ALA A 112 -6.97 -0.69 24.64
CA ALA A 112 -7.12 -1.82 25.57
C ALA A 112 -7.68 -1.39 26.93
N ARG A 113 -7.35 -0.16 27.37
CA ARG A 113 -7.73 0.36 28.69
C ARG A 113 -9.22 0.75 28.79
N ASP A 114 -9.86 1.18 27.70
CA ASP A 114 -11.29 1.56 27.72
C ASP A 114 -12.25 0.36 27.58
N ARG A 115 -11.87 -0.69 26.84
CA ARG A 115 -12.68 -1.90 26.70
C ARG A 115 -12.76 -2.73 27.99
N GLY A 116 -11.74 -2.65 28.86
CA GLY A 116 -11.72 -3.32 30.16
C GLY A 116 -12.69 -2.75 31.20
N ARG A 117 -13.11 -1.48 31.05
CA ARG A 117 -14.02 -0.82 32.01
C ARG A 117 -15.50 -1.04 31.71
N ARG A 118 -15.85 -1.30 30.44
CA ARG A 118 -17.25 -1.53 30.01
C ARG A 118 -17.74 -2.96 30.23
N GLY A 119 -16.84 -3.96 30.28
CA GLY A 119 -17.18 -5.37 30.48
C GLY A 119 -17.64 -5.74 31.91
N ARG A 120 -17.29 -4.95 32.94
CA ARG A 120 -17.62 -5.28 34.35
C ARG A 120 -18.98 -4.80 34.84
N ARG A 121 -19.74 -4.03 34.04
CA ARG A 121 -21.08 -3.53 34.43
C ARG A 121 -22.25 -4.32 33.86
N ARG A 122 -22.01 -5.37 33.07
CA ARG A 122 -23.06 -6.15 32.40
C ARG A 122 -23.08 -7.61 32.85
N GLY A 123 -22.88 -7.85 34.14
CA GLY A 123 -22.93 -9.17 34.75
C GLY A 123 -23.85 -9.16 35.97
N GLY A 124 -25.14 -9.01 35.75
CA GLY A 124 -26.10 -8.98 36.85
C GLY A 124 -27.55 -8.90 36.40
N LYS A 125 -28.24 -10.03 36.55
CA LYS A 125 -29.67 -10.19 36.88
C LYS A 125 -30.56 -10.81 35.81
N ASN A 126 -30.83 -12.07 36.13
CA ASN A 126 -31.78 -13.06 35.63
C ASN A 126 -33.26 -12.61 35.71
N ARG A 127 -34.15 -13.41 35.06
CA ARG A 127 -35.64 -13.54 35.17
C ARG A 127 -36.39 -13.06 33.92
N ASP A 128 -36.87 -13.96 33.07
CA ASP A 128 -38.09 -14.80 33.18
C ASP A 128 -39.40 -14.00 33.04
N ARG A 129 -40.33 -14.58 32.25
CA ARG A 129 -41.79 -14.35 32.20
C ARG A 129 -42.39 -13.62 30.98
N GLY A 130 -43.01 -14.41 30.10
CA GLY A 130 -44.47 -14.40 29.95
C GLY A 130 -45.09 -13.63 28.77
N GLU A 131 -45.85 -14.37 27.96
CA GLU A 131 -46.77 -13.93 26.89
C GLU A 131 -47.76 -12.83 27.29
N HIS A 132 -48.19 -12.00 26.33
CA HIS A 132 -49.60 -11.94 25.88
C HIS A 132 -49.83 -10.98 24.69
N LYS A 133 -50.22 -11.60 23.57
CA LYS A 133 -51.27 -11.30 22.58
C LYS A 133 -52.09 -9.99 22.71
N ARG A 134 -52.25 -9.27 21.58
CA ARG A 134 -53.49 -8.93 20.80
C ARG A 134 -53.12 -7.89 19.71
N GLU A 135 -53.24 -8.20 18.42
CA GLU A 135 -54.40 -7.94 17.52
C GLU A 135 -54.88 -6.47 17.55
N ALA A 136 -55.19 -5.75 16.47
CA ALA A 136 -55.12 -5.87 15.02
C ALA A 136 -55.65 -4.53 14.45
N SER A 137 -55.17 -4.03 13.31
CA SER A 137 -56.01 -3.29 12.36
C SER A 137 -55.28 -3.03 11.04
N ALA A 138 -55.90 -3.49 9.98
CA ALA A 138 -55.56 -3.33 8.58
C ALA A 138 -55.80 -1.91 8.05
N ALA A 139 -55.10 -1.52 6.98
CA ALA A 139 -55.69 -1.09 5.70
C ALA A 139 -54.65 -0.45 4.76
N GLY A 140 -54.74 -0.84 3.48
CA GLY A 140 -54.47 -0.05 2.26
C GLY A 140 -53.00 0.20 1.91
N SER A 141 -52.40 -0.50 0.92
CA SER A 141 -52.53 -0.30 -0.54
C SER A 141 -51.99 1.05 -1.03
N GLU A 142 -50.88 1.04 -1.78
CA GLU A 142 -50.73 1.62 -3.13
C GLU A 142 -49.24 1.72 -3.51
N GLU A 143 -48.80 0.88 -4.46
CA GLU A 143 -47.79 1.28 -5.45
C GLU A 143 -48.52 1.99 -6.60
N PRO A 144 -47.88 2.97 -7.24
CA PRO A 144 -47.24 2.74 -8.54
C PRO A 144 -45.82 3.37 -8.57
N GLY A 145 -44.87 3.00 -9.42
CA GLY A 145 -44.98 2.63 -10.83
C GLY A 145 -44.41 3.77 -11.68
N ASP A 146 -43.19 3.53 -12.19
CA ASP A 146 -42.63 3.97 -13.48
C ASP A 146 -42.34 5.46 -13.78
N SER A 147 -41.10 5.74 -14.20
CA SER A 147 -40.85 6.27 -15.56
C SER A 147 -39.35 6.40 -15.84
N ALA A 148 -38.91 5.62 -16.81
CA ALA A 148 -37.74 5.88 -17.62
C ALA A 148 -37.98 7.10 -18.54
N ALA A 149 -36.92 7.87 -18.82
CA ALA A 149 -36.82 8.68 -20.02
C ALA A 149 -35.34 8.92 -20.37
N GLU A 150 -34.85 8.14 -21.33
CA GLU A 150 -33.77 8.53 -22.24
C GLU A 150 -34.30 9.59 -23.23
N VAL A 151 -33.47 10.58 -23.58
CA VAL A 151 -33.22 11.14 -24.92
C VAL A 151 -32.26 12.33 -24.76
N ALA A 152 -31.46 12.79 -25.72
CA ALA A 152 -30.74 12.25 -26.87
C ALA A 152 -30.16 13.50 -27.56
N SER A 153 -28.98 13.35 -28.17
CA SER A 153 -28.46 14.12 -29.32
C SER A 153 -28.16 15.62 -29.21
N GLY A 154 -26.98 15.98 -29.74
CA GLY A 154 -26.55 17.36 -29.98
C GLY A 154 -25.21 17.38 -30.72
N GLU A 155 -25.23 16.91 -31.98
CA GLU A 155 -24.15 17.08 -32.96
C GLU A 155 -24.00 18.54 -33.41
N ALA A 156 -22.81 18.83 -33.94
CA ALA A 156 -22.42 19.87 -34.91
C ALA A 156 -21.61 21.08 -34.40
N ALA A 157 -20.32 21.04 -34.74
CA ALA A 157 -19.51 22.13 -35.33
C ALA A 157 -18.05 21.64 -35.33
N GLY A 158 -17.20 21.85 -36.33
CA GLY A 158 -17.27 22.66 -37.52
C GLY A 158 -15.84 22.70 -38.08
N ASP A 159 -15.74 22.37 -39.36
CA ASP A 159 -14.69 22.74 -40.30
C ASP A 159 -13.82 23.94 -39.91
N ARG A 160 -12.49 23.74 -39.85
CA ARG A 160 -11.46 24.74 -40.20
C ARG A 160 -10.19 24.05 -40.70
N GLY A 161 -9.97 24.18 -42.02
CA GLY A 161 -8.79 24.80 -42.65
C GLY A 161 -7.40 24.30 -42.27
#